data_AF-A0A847NX87-F1
#
_entry.id   AF-A0A847NX87-F1
#
_cell.length_a   1.000
_cell.length_b   1.000
_cell.length_c   1.000
_cell.angle_alpha   90.00
_cell.angle_beta   90.00
_cell.angle_gamma   90.00
#
_symmetry.space_group_name_H-M   'P 1'
#
loop_
_entity.id
_entity.type
_entity.pdbx_description
1 polymer ?
#
loop_
_entity_poly.entity_id
_entity_poly.type
_entity_poly.pdbx_seq_one_letter_code
_entity_poly.pdbx_strand_id
1 'polypeptide(L)'
;MNRSIIKAALACVTSVSAIMAQAVSFSSPASWITQRNDTVFIRAQLDTALIKKKAVSISLLQINEGKKKVIAKKNLKITDNVLELMFAKVGKDLVGGKEFLRLEWALADNSEKGIIEPIGILDLKKVPKTDTVKALRVQDGAEVKSVADIMKADQLKKIGSVEFGTAWNKNALFIVMKKAQDSTMICFAFDGKNGKNAFLSYPDRIISYIPAKDSLNTIHYKRDVKEDTLRYTDKLWQSEIKKEIIGEKVVISMPWADIGVIPFEERMVGMAVFAQQGGKTKTAIPQNAQFYIPGTWGDLFLQK
;
A
#
# COMPACT_ATOMS: atom_id res chain seq x y z
N MET A 1 48.53 48.68 7.56
CA MET A 1 47.05 48.60 7.44
C MET A 1 46.72 48.30 5.97
N ASN A 2 46.34 47.07 5.64
CA ASN A 2 45.81 46.72 4.32
C ASN A 2 44.66 45.73 4.54
N ARG A 3 43.44 46.16 4.24
CA ARG A 3 42.23 45.31 4.29
C ARG A 3 41.85 44.93 2.87
N SER A 4 42.07 43.68 2.52
CA SER A 4 41.56 43.06 1.30
C SER A 4 40.11 42.64 1.54
N ILE A 5 39.15 43.27 0.85
CA ILE A 5 37.74 42.87 0.82
C ILE A 5 37.55 41.89 -0.34
N ILE A 6 37.34 40.62 -0.02
CA ILE A 6 36.91 39.59 -0.97
C ILE A 6 35.41 39.79 -1.20
N LYS A 7 35.02 40.21 -2.41
CA LYS A 7 33.63 40.18 -2.87
C LYS A 7 33.34 38.82 -3.47
N ALA A 8 32.66 37.95 -2.74
CA ALA A 8 32.02 36.76 -3.31
C ALA A 8 30.65 37.16 -3.85
N ALA A 9 30.48 37.15 -5.17
CA ALA A 9 29.18 37.29 -5.80
C ALA A 9 28.45 35.94 -5.73
N LEU A 10 27.42 35.86 -4.88
CA LEU A 10 26.52 34.73 -4.80
C LEU A 10 25.57 34.79 -6.01
N ALA A 11 25.84 34.00 -7.04
CA ALA A 11 24.92 33.80 -8.15
C ALA A 11 23.76 32.90 -7.69
N CYS A 12 22.63 33.52 -7.33
CA CYS A 12 21.38 32.81 -7.10
C CYS A 12 20.83 32.33 -8.46
N VAL A 13 21.12 31.09 -8.84
CA VAL A 13 20.45 30.43 -9.96
C VAL A 13 19.06 30.04 -9.48
N THR A 14 18.09 30.93 -9.65
CA THR A 14 16.67 30.58 -9.57
C THR A 14 16.31 29.83 -10.85
N SER A 15 16.31 28.50 -10.80
CA SER A 15 15.71 27.69 -11.85
C SER A 15 14.20 27.94 -11.85
N VAL A 16 13.73 28.81 -12.74
CA VAL A 16 12.30 28.92 -13.06
C VAL A 16 11.91 27.61 -13.76
N SER A 17 11.25 26.72 -13.02
CA SER A 17 10.59 25.55 -13.61
C SER A 17 9.56 26.07 -14.61
N ALA A 18 9.84 25.95 -15.91
CA ALA A 18 8.86 26.27 -16.93
C ALA A 18 7.64 25.36 -16.72
N ILE A 19 6.52 25.94 -16.29
CA ILE A 19 5.23 25.26 -16.28
C ILE A 19 4.85 25.10 -17.75
N MET A 20 5.19 23.95 -18.34
CA MET A 20 4.70 23.61 -19.67
C MET A 20 3.18 23.52 -19.60
N ALA A 21 2.49 24.37 -20.37
CA ALA A 21 1.04 24.28 -20.52
C ALA A 21 0.69 22.88 -21.04
N GLN A 22 -0.12 22.13 -20.29
CA GLN A 22 -0.57 20.79 -20.69
C GLN A 22 -1.85 20.93 -21.51
N ALA A 23 -1.89 20.37 -22.72
CA ALA A 23 -3.11 20.40 -23.51
C ALA A 23 -4.26 19.65 -22.84
N VAL A 24 -3.97 18.58 -22.11
CA VAL A 24 -4.95 17.79 -21.37
C VAL A 24 -4.48 17.61 -19.93
N SER A 25 -5.28 18.08 -18.97
CA SER A 25 -5.05 17.89 -17.53
C SER A 25 -6.19 17.07 -16.93
N PHE A 26 -5.88 15.91 -16.36
CA PHE A 26 -6.90 15.04 -15.75
C PHE A 26 -7.03 15.31 -14.26
N SER A 27 -8.27 15.52 -13.81
CA SER A 27 -8.63 15.54 -12.38
C SER A 27 -9.19 14.19 -11.92
N SER A 28 -9.61 13.32 -12.84
CA SER A 28 -9.96 11.92 -12.55
C SER A 28 -9.78 11.03 -13.79
N PRO A 29 -9.23 9.82 -13.64
CA PRO A 29 -8.54 9.31 -12.45
C PRO A 29 -7.17 9.96 -12.27
N ALA A 30 -6.63 9.95 -11.05
CA ALA A 30 -5.25 10.32 -10.77
C ALA A 30 -4.33 9.08 -10.70
N SER A 31 -3.02 9.28 -10.83
CA SER A 31 -2.02 8.22 -10.62
C SER A 31 -2.05 7.73 -9.17
N TRP A 32 -1.81 6.42 -8.97
CA TRP A 32 -1.81 5.70 -7.70
C TRP A 32 -3.12 5.71 -6.91
N ILE A 33 -4.23 6.12 -7.53
CA ILE A 33 -5.55 6.14 -6.87
C ILE A 33 -6.15 4.74 -6.78
N THR A 34 -6.95 4.52 -5.74
CA THR A 34 -7.84 3.34 -5.62
C THR A 34 -9.28 3.79 -5.81
N GLN A 35 -9.94 3.32 -6.86
CA GLN A 35 -11.36 3.53 -7.08
C GLN A 35 -12.17 2.53 -6.25
N ARG A 36 -13.33 2.96 -5.75
CA ARG A 36 -14.21 2.14 -4.89
C ARG A 36 -15.29 1.37 -5.64
N ASN A 37 -15.28 1.45 -6.96
CA ASN A 37 -16.18 0.74 -7.84
C ASN A 37 -15.45 0.43 -9.15
N ASP A 38 -16.07 -0.39 -10.00
CA ASP A 38 -15.49 -0.85 -11.26
C ASP A 38 -15.75 0.09 -12.45
N THR A 39 -16.28 1.29 -12.19
CA THR A 39 -16.64 2.26 -13.23
C THR A 39 -15.63 3.40 -13.26
N VAL A 40 -14.92 3.54 -14.37
CA VAL A 40 -13.94 4.60 -14.55
C VAL A 40 -14.63 5.85 -15.09
N PHE A 41 -14.57 6.93 -14.30
CA PHE A 41 -14.96 8.27 -14.73
C PHE A 41 -13.74 9.07 -15.16
N ILE A 42 -13.86 9.71 -16.31
CA ILE A 42 -12.87 10.66 -16.79
C ILE A 42 -13.38 12.06 -16.49
N ARG A 43 -12.53 12.85 -15.84
CA ARG A 43 -12.67 14.31 -15.70
C ARG A 43 -11.37 14.94 -16.14
N ALA A 44 -11.43 15.76 -17.18
CA ALA A 44 -10.27 16.45 -17.71
C ALA A 44 -10.60 17.88 -18.13
N GLN A 45 -9.62 18.77 -17.96
CA GLN A 45 -9.58 20.09 -18.57
C GLN A 45 -8.76 20.02 -19.84
N LEU A 46 -9.25 20.67 -20.88
CA LEU A 46 -8.73 20.65 -22.23
C LEU A 46 -8.39 22.08 -22.64
N ASP A 47 -7.12 22.34 -22.97
CA ASP A 47 -6.72 23.59 -23.59
C ASP A 47 -7.09 23.55 -25.08
N THR A 48 -8.26 24.08 -25.42
CA THR A 48 -8.76 24.05 -26.80
C THR A 48 -7.95 24.90 -27.76
N ALA A 49 -7.16 25.87 -27.27
CA ALA A 49 -6.25 26.65 -28.09
C ALA A 49 -5.04 25.80 -28.52
N LEU A 50 -4.49 24.99 -27.62
CA LEU A 50 -3.41 24.03 -27.93
C LEU A 50 -3.90 22.86 -28.77
N ILE A 51 -5.08 22.32 -28.45
CA ILE A 51 -5.62 21.12 -29.12
C ILE A 51 -6.19 21.45 -30.51
N LYS A 52 -6.53 22.72 -30.79
CA LYS A 52 -7.07 23.18 -32.09
C LYS A 52 -8.26 22.35 -32.58
N LYS A 53 -9.16 21.97 -31.66
CA LYS A 53 -10.35 21.14 -31.91
C LYS A 53 -10.06 19.75 -32.51
N LYS A 54 -8.82 19.25 -32.40
CA LYS A 54 -8.49 17.87 -32.78
C LYS A 54 -9.24 16.87 -31.89
N ALA A 55 -9.54 15.69 -32.44
CA ALA A 55 -10.09 14.61 -31.64
C ALA A 55 -9.02 14.06 -30.67
N VAL A 56 -9.45 13.65 -29.48
CA VAL A 56 -8.62 12.94 -28.49
C VAL A 56 -9.02 11.48 -28.51
N SER A 57 -8.04 10.60 -28.74
CA SER A 57 -8.21 9.17 -28.51
C SER A 57 -7.88 8.87 -27.06
N ILE A 58 -8.79 8.20 -26.34
CA ILE A 58 -8.56 7.72 -24.99
C ILE A 58 -8.73 6.20 -24.98
N SER A 59 -7.78 5.49 -24.37
CA SER A 59 -7.82 4.04 -24.16
C SER A 59 -7.65 3.73 -22.68
N LEU A 60 -8.50 2.84 -22.16
CA LEU A 60 -8.33 2.24 -20.85
C LEU A 60 -7.80 0.82 -21.05
N LEU A 61 -6.64 0.55 -20.48
CA LEU A 61 -5.97 -0.75 -20.53
C LEU A 61 -5.91 -1.33 -19.12
N GLN A 62 -6.01 -2.64 -19.05
CA GLN A 62 -5.63 -3.41 -17.88
C GLN A 62 -4.24 -3.99 -18.13
N ILE A 63 -3.34 -3.79 -17.18
CA ILE A 63 -1.95 -4.24 -17.21
C ILE A 63 -1.76 -5.30 -16.13
N ASN A 64 -1.16 -6.43 -16.49
CA ASN A 64 -0.81 -7.50 -15.56
C ASN A 64 0.53 -8.13 -15.96
N GLU A 65 1.58 -7.87 -15.18
CA GLU A 65 2.94 -8.39 -15.40
C GLU A 65 3.40 -8.27 -16.86
N GLY A 66 3.37 -7.04 -17.40
CA GLY A 66 3.76 -6.72 -18.78
C GLY A 66 2.68 -6.98 -19.84
N LYS A 67 1.64 -7.76 -19.53
CA LYS A 67 0.56 -8.05 -20.48
C LYS A 67 -0.49 -6.94 -20.47
N LYS A 68 -0.82 -6.43 -21.66
CA LYS A 68 -1.84 -5.39 -21.87
C LYS A 68 -3.13 -5.99 -22.40
N LYS A 69 -4.26 -5.62 -21.81
CA LYS A 69 -5.60 -5.89 -22.33
C LYS A 69 -6.35 -4.56 -22.48
N VAL A 70 -6.76 -4.22 -23.69
CA VAL A 70 -7.64 -3.06 -23.90
C VAL A 70 -9.02 -3.37 -23.34
N ILE A 71 -9.50 -2.54 -22.42
CA ILE A 71 -10.84 -2.64 -21.83
C ILE A 71 -11.81 -1.81 -22.65
N ALA A 72 -11.43 -0.57 -22.98
CA ALA A 72 -12.23 0.32 -23.79
C ALA A 72 -11.34 1.32 -24.54
N LYS A 73 -11.81 1.77 -25.70
CA LYS A 73 -11.21 2.84 -26.48
C LYS A 73 -12.31 3.73 -27.04
N LYS A 74 -12.17 5.05 -26.90
CA LYS A 74 -13.10 6.04 -27.46
C LYS A 74 -12.31 7.16 -28.13
N ASN A 75 -12.83 7.64 -29.26
CA ASN A 75 -12.35 8.86 -29.90
C ASN A 75 -13.37 9.95 -29.61
N LEU A 76 -12.92 11.03 -29.00
CA LEU A 76 -13.77 12.11 -28.52
C LEU A 76 -13.49 13.37 -29.34
N LYS A 77 -14.53 13.92 -29.96
CA LYS A 77 -14.43 15.26 -30.55
C LYS A 77 -14.51 16.27 -29.42
N ILE A 78 -13.56 17.19 -29.36
CA ILE A 78 -13.57 18.22 -28.33
C ILE A 78 -14.48 19.35 -28.78
N THR A 79 -15.58 19.52 -28.07
CA THR A 79 -16.53 20.61 -28.28
C THR A 79 -16.48 21.66 -27.17
N ASP A 80 -15.86 21.33 -26.04
CA ASP A 80 -15.78 22.17 -24.83
C ASP A 80 -14.41 22.00 -24.14
N ASN A 81 -14.07 22.93 -23.25
CA ASN A 81 -12.84 22.95 -22.46
C ASN A 81 -12.85 21.96 -21.29
N VAL A 82 -14.00 21.33 -21.01
CA VAL A 82 -14.17 20.34 -19.94
C VAL A 82 -14.70 19.04 -20.53
N LEU A 83 -14.08 17.94 -20.13
CA LEU A 83 -14.52 16.59 -20.46
C LEU A 83 -14.91 15.87 -19.17
N GLU A 84 -16.20 15.56 -19.01
CA GLU A 84 -16.69 14.70 -17.94
C GLU A 84 -17.58 13.60 -18.52
N LEU A 85 -17.18 12.34 -18.35
CA LEU A 85 -18.00 11.21 -18.77
C LEU A 85 -17.66 9.90 -18.04
N MET A 86 -18.66 9.04 -17.94
CA MET A 86 -18.46 7.63 -17.63
C MET A 86 -17.76 6.96 -18.82
N PHE A 87 -16.51 6.55 -18.60
CA PHE A 87 -15.67 6.04 -19.68
C PHE A 87 -15.95 4.57 -19.96
N ALA A 88 -15.81 3.72 -18.94
CA ALA A 88 -16.01 2.29 -19.08
C ALA A 88 -16.30 1.64 -17.73
N LYS A 89 -16.99 0.50 -17.79
CA LYS A 89 -17.07 -0.46 -16.70
C LYS A 89 -16.01 -1.54 -16.93
N VAL A 90 -15.19 -1.80 -15.92
CA VAL A 90 -14.07 -2.76 -16.00
C VAL A 90 -14.55 -4.19 -15.80
N GLY A 91 -15.63 -4.40 -15.05
CA GLY A 91 -16.16 -5.74 -14.76
C GLY A 91 -15.27 -6.55 -13.81
N LYS A 92 -14.47 -5.85 -12.99
CA LYS A 92 -13.64 -6.43 -11.93
C LYS A 92 -13.80 -5.63 -10.65
N ASP A 93 -13.98 -6.34 -9.56
CA ASP A 93 -14.16 -5.74 -8.22
C ASP A 93 -12.83 -5.47 -7.50
N LEU A 94 -11.76 -6.07 -8.03
CA LEU A 94 -10.41 -5.99 -7.50
C LEU A 94 -9.41 -5.88 -8.64
N VAL A 95 -8.70 -4.76 -8.69
CA VAL A 95 -7.54 -4.51 -9.57
C VAL A 95 -6.49 -3.82 -8.70
N GLY A 96 -5.41 -4.53 -8.39
CA GLY A 96 -4.41 -4.05 -7.45
C GLY A 96 -3.19 -4.97 -7.35
N GLY A 97 -2.30 -4.67 -6.42
CA GLY A 97 -1.08 -5.43 -6.23
C GLY A 97 -0.16 -5.26 -7.43
N LYS A 98 -0.01 -6.28 -8.26
CA LYS A 98 0.78 -6.21 -9.51
C LYS A 98 -0.08 -5.93 -10.75
N GLU A 99 -1.40 -6.03 -10.62
CA GLU A 99 -2.37 -5.70 -11.66
C GLU A 99 -2.82 -4.24 -11.48
N PHE A 100 -2.93 -3.48 -12.57
CA PHE A 100 -3.42 -2.11 -12.52
C PHE A 100 -4.10 -1.69 -13.82
N LEU A 101 -4.86 -0.60 -13.77
CA LEU A 101 -5.38 0.07 -14.95
C LEU A 101 -4.46 1.20 -15.37
N ARG A 102 -4.37 1.40 -16.68
CA ARG A 102 -3.69 2.52 -17.34
C ARG A 102 -4.68 3.23 -18.23
N LEU A 103 -4.72 4.56 -18.12
CA LEU A 103 -5.37 5.41 -19.11
C LEU A 103 -4.30 6.01 -20.01
N GLU A 104 -4.40 5.76 -21.31
CA GLU A 104 -3.57 6.38 -22.34
C GLU A 104 -4.43 7.35 -23.15
N TRP A 105 -3.90 8.55 -23.42
CA TRP A 105 -4.56 9.51 -24.29
C TRP A 105 -3.59 10.06 -25.33
N ALA A 106 -4.11 10.41 -26.51
CA ALA A 106 -3.35 11.05 -27.57
C ALA A 106 -4.25 11.94 -28.43
N LEU A 107 -3.69 13.04 -28.96
CA LEU A 107 -4.32 13.79 -30.05
C LEU A 107 -4.30 12.96 -31.34
N ALA A 108 -5.24 13.22 -32.25
CA ALA A 108 -5.40 12.46 -33.49
C ALA A 108 -4.13 12.36 -34.36
N ASP A 109 -3.25 13.36 -34.28
CA ASP A 109 -1.97 13.42 -35.01
C ASP A 109 -0.77 12.98 -34.17
N ASN A 110 -0.99 12.48 -32.94
CA ASN A 110 0.03 12.11 -31.96
C ASN A 110 0.99 13.24 -31.57
N SER A 111 0.65 14.50 -31.83
CA SER A 111 1.47 15.66 -31.43
C SER A 111 1.60 15.76 -29.91
N GLU A 112 0.56 15.35 -29.17
CA GLU A 112 0.58 15.23 -27.72
C GLU A 112 -0.07 13.92 -27.27
N LYS A 113 0.45 13.38 -26.17
CA LYS A 113 -0.02 12.17 -25.54
C LYS A 113 0.36 12.13 -24.08
N GLY A 114 -0.34 11.31 -23.30
CA GLY A 114 -0.02 11.12 -21.89
C GLY A 114 -0.58 9.81 -21.35
N ILE A 115 -0.11 9.48 -20.14
CA ILE A 115 -0.42 8.24 -19.45
C ILE A 115 -0.78 8.56 -18.01
N ILE A 116 -1.84 7.93 -17.51
CA ILE A 116 -2.18 7.92 -16.09
C ILE A 116 -2.15 6.48 -15.61
N GLU A 117 -1.21 6.21 -14.71
CA GLU A 117 -1.03 4.90 -14.10
C GLU A 117 -0.28 5.01 -12.77
N PRO A 118 -0.36 3.99 -11.91
CA PRO A 118 -1.34 2.91 -11.93
C PRO A 118 -2.66 3.37 -11.31
N ILE A 119 -3.77 2.81 -11.78
CA ILE A 119 -5.10 3.05 -11.20
C ILE A 119 -5.63 1.71 -10.69
N GLY A 120 -6.04 1.67 -9.43
CA GLY A 120 -6.57 0.47 -8.79
C GLY A 120 -8.09 0.50 -8.67
N ILE A 121 -8.69 -0.67 -8.55
CA ILE A 121 -10.10 -0.85 -8.17
C ILE A 121 -10.14 -1.72 -6.93
N LEU A 122 -10.95 -1.30 -5.96
CA LEU A 122 -11.26 -2.09 -4.80
C LEU A 122 -12.65 -1.71 -4.28
N ASP A 123 -13.65 -2.51 -4.64
CA ASP A 123 -14.99 -2.41 -4.07
C ASP A 123 -15.03 -3.11 -2.71
N LEU A 124 -14.90 -2.32 -1.64
CA LEU A 124 -14.90 -2.80 -0.25
C LEU A 124 -16.20 -3.52 0.14
N LYS A 125 -17.31 -3.28 -0.55
CA LYS A 125 -18.57 -3.99 -0.28
C LYS A 125 -18.53 -5.44 -0.75
N LYS A 126 -17.64 -5.75 -1.69
CA LYS A 126 -17.46 -7.07 -2.29
C LYS A 126 -16.24 -7.81 -1.76
N VAL A 127 -15.35 -7.12 -1.06
CA VAL A 127 -14.33 -7.78 -0.24
C VAL A 127 -15.05 -8.49 0.91
N PRO A 128 -14.85 -9.82 1.08
CA PRO A 128 -15.47 -10.55 2.18
C PRO A 128 -15.20 -9.85 3.51
N LYS A 129 -16.22 -9.72 4.34
CA LYS A 129 -16.01 -9.28 5.73
C LYS A 129 -15.20 -10.34 6.46
N THR A 130 -14.30 -9.90 7.32
CA THR A 130 -13.36 -10.79 7.97
C THR A 130 -13.36 -10.57 9.47
N ASP A 131 -13.10 -11.63 10.21
CA ASP A 131 -13.04 -11.53 11.66
C ASP A 131 -11.87 -10.66 12.08
N THR A 132 -12.19 -9.67 12.90
CA THR A 132 -11.22 -8.78 13.50
C THR A 132 -10.25 -9.56 14.38
N VAL A 133 -8.95 -9.29 14.21
CA VAL A 133 -7.94 -9.76 15.16
C VAL A 133 -7.95 -8.80 16.35
N LYS A 134 -7.91 -9.34 17.56
CA LYS A 134 -7.95 -8.52 18.79
C LYS A 134 -6.55 -8.44 19.39
N ALA A 135 -6.10 -7.22 19.67
CA ALA A 135 -4.93 -6.98 20.51
C ALA A 135 -5.40 -6.80 21.96
N LEU A 136 -4.97 -7.68 22.86
CA LEU A 136 -5.26 -7.58 24.29
C LEU A 136 -4.55 -6.38 24.90
N ARG A 137 -5.25 -5.57 25.69
CA ARG A 137 -4.59 -4.51 26.47
C ARG A 137 -3.70 -5.14 27.52
N VAL A 138 -2.48 -4.64 27.64
CA VAL A 138 -1.58 -4.91 28.76
C VAL A 138 -1.26 -3.61 29.48
N GLN A 139 -0.79 -3.72 30.72
CA GLN A 139 -0.39 -2.56 31.50
C GLN A 139 0.71 -1.76 30.78
N ASP A 140 0.64 -0.44 30.89
CA ASP A 140 1.71 0.43 30.40
C ASP A 140 3.01 0.11 31.15
N GLY A 141 4.11 -0.10 30.42
CA GLY A 141 5.39 -0.51 31.00
C GLY A 141 5.48 -1.98 31.42
N ALA A 142 4.49 -2.83 31.07
CA ALA A 142 4.56 -4.26 31.33
C ALA A 142 5.85 -4.89 30.78
N GLU A 143 6.47 -5.75 31.58
CA GLU A 143 7.61 -6.55 31.15
C GLU A 143 7.20 -7.54 30.05
N VAL A 144 8.14 -7.86 29.16
CA VAL A 144 7.89 -8.77 28.02
C VAL A 144 7.44 -10.15 28.47
N LYS A 145 7.90 -10.61 29.64
CA LYS A 145 7.43 -11.85 30.26
C LYS A 145 5.93 -11.78 30.59
N SER A 146 5.45 -10.70 31.19
CA SER A 146 4.01 -10.51 31.48
C SER A 146 3.17 -10.48 30.21
N VAL A 147 3.70 -9.90 29.13
CA VAL A 147 3.05 -9.92 27.80
C VAL A 147 2.98 -11.33 27.22
N ALA A 148 4.02 -12.14 27.40
CA ALA A 148 4.00 -13.55 26.99
C ALA A 148 2.97 -14.34 27.82
N ASP A 149 2.94 -14.15 29.14
CA ASP A 149 2.15 -14.95 30.07
C ASP A 149 0.64 -14.67 29.98
N ILE A 150 0.23 -13.43 29.65
CA ILE A 150 -1.19 -13.10 29.48
C ILE A 150 -1.82 -13.78 28.26
N MET A 151 -1.02 -14.15 27.26
CA MET A 151 -1.52 -14.77 26.03
C MET A 151 -1.85 -16.26 26.24
N LYS A 152 -3.13 -16.55 26.44
CA LYS A 152 -3.64 -17.92 26.63
C LYS A 152 -3.79 -18.66 25.29
N ALA A 153 -3.82 -19.99 25.34
CA ALA A 153 -3.87 -20.83 24.14
C ALA A 153 -5.14 -20.59 23.28
N ASP A 154 -6.28 -20.34 23.92
CA ASP A 154 -7.57 -20.02 23.27
C ASP A 154 -7.60 -18.63 22.62
N GLN A 155 -6.65 -17.76 22.97
CA GLN A 155 -6.49 -16.43 22.38
C GLN A 155 -5.54 -16.43 21.17
N LEU A 156 -4.84 -17.55 20.92
CA LEU A 156 -3.97 -17.69 19.78
C LEU A 156 -4.76 -18.06 18.53
N LYS A 157 -4.44 -17.39 17.41
CA LYS A 157 -4.90 -17.71 16.07
C LYS A 157 -3.85 -18.56 15.35
N LYS A 158 -4.30 -19.57 14.61
CA LYS A 158 -3.42 -20.43 13.82
C LYS A 158 -3.24 -19.91 12.40
N ILE A 159 -1.99 -19.81 11.95
CA ILE A 159 -1.59 -19.45 10.58
C ILE A 159 -0.55 -20.45 10.07
N GLY A 160 -1.00 -21.36 9.20
CA GLY A 160 -0.18 -22.51 8.80
C GLY A 160 0.11 -23.41 10.01
N SER A 161 1.39 -23.65 10.30
CA SER A 161 1.87 -24.42 11.45
C SER A 161 2.12 -23.58 12.70
N VAL A 162 2.00 -22.25 12.62
CA VAL A 162 2.31 -21.33 13.73
C VAL A 162 1.02 -20.84 14.39
N GLU A 163 1.08 -20.62 15.70
CA GLU A 163 0.04 -19.98 16.49
C GLU A 163 0.55 -18.62 16.97
N PHE A 164 -0.30 -17.58 16.88
CA PHE A 164 0.06 -16.23 17.31
C PHE A 164 -1.11 -15.50 17.98
N GLY A 165 -0.78 -14.55 18.83
CA GLY A 165 -1.70 -13.57 19.40
C GLY A 165 -1.09 -12.18 19.35
N THR A 166 -1.91 -11.18 19.65
CA THR A 166 -1.48 -9.78 19.68
C THR A 166 -1.88 -9.13 20.99
N ALA A 167 -1.00 -8.27 21.51
CA ALA A 167 -1.25 -7.48 22.72
C ALA A 167 -0.78 -6.04 22.49
N TRP A 168 -1.20 -5.09 23.31
CA TRP A 168 -0.80 -3.70 23.15
C TRP A 168 -0.82 -2.90 24.46
N ASN A 169 0.05 -1.89 24.53
CA ASN A 169 -0.02 -0.82 25.53
C ASN A 169 0.28 0.55 24.88
N LYS A 170 0.49 1.63 25.64
CA LYS A 170 0.82 2.95 25.07
C LYS A 170 2.16 3.02 24.35
N ASN A 171 3.08 2.10 24.63
CA ASN A 171 4.44 2.15 24.10
C ASN A 171 4.59 1.32 22.82
N ALA A 172 3.97 0.14 22.80
CA ALA A 172 4.16 -0.82 21.71
C ALA A 172 2.92 -1.67 21.41
N LEU A 173 2.92 -2.16 20.18
CA LEU A 173 2.17 -3.34 19.78
C LEU A 173 3.07 -4.58 19.93
N PHE A 174 2.50 -5.67 20.43
CA PHE A 174 3.20 -6.92 20.65
C PHE A 174 2.60 -8.02 19.79
N ILE A 175 3.45 -8.81 19.15
CA ILE A 175 3.09 -10.09 18.54
C ILE A 175 3.68 -11.19 19.42
N VAL A 176 2.85 -12.11 19.88
CA VAL A 176 3.26 -13.28 20.67
C VAL A 176 3.05 -14.51 19.82
N MET A 177 4.11 -15.23 19.48
CA MET A 177 4.04 -16.47 18.70
C MET A 177 4.48 -17.66 19.54
N LYS A 178 3.82 -18.81 19.35
CA LYS A 178 4.36 -20.08 19.82
C LYS A 178 5.55 -20.47 18.95
N LYS A 179 6.64 -20.94 19.57
CA LYS A 179 7.79 -21.47 18.85
C LYS A 179 7.35 -22.58 17.91
N ALA A 180 7.89 -22.54 16.71
CA ALA A 180 7.76 -23.59 15.70
C ALA A 180 9.15 -23.90 15.13
N GLN A 181 9.31 -25.10 14.57
CA GLN A 181 10.56 -25.54 13.95
C GLN A 181 10.51 -25.52 12.42
N ASP A 182 9.40 -25.09 11.83
CA ASP A 182 9.27 -25.05 10.38
C ASP A 182 9.93 -23.80 9.77
N SER A 183 10.25 -23.91 8.48
CA SER A 183 10.89 -22.86 7.68
C SER A 183 9.89 -21.90 7.03
N THR A 184 8.62 -21.95 7.42
CA THR A 184 7.58 -21.04 6.90
C THR A 184 7.85 -19.64 7.43
N MET A 185 7.88 -18.68 6.52
CA MET A 185 8.00 -17.28 6.89
C MET A 185 6.62 -16.75 7.27
N ILE A 186 6.47 -16.23 8.49
CA ILE A 186 5.25 -15.58 8.94
C ILE A 186 5.42 -14.07 8.79
N CYS A 187 4.60 -13.45 7.94
CA CYS A 187 4.63 -12.02 7.67
C CYS A 187 3.42 -11.34 8.30
N PHE A 188 3.65 -10.40 9.20
CA PHE A 188 2.64 -9.49 9.75
C PHE A 188 2.71 -8.19 8.96
N ALA A 189 1.64 -7.85 8.23
CA ALA A 189 1.54 -6.64 7.45
C ALA A 189 0.57 -5.67 8.11
N PHE A 190 0.94 -4.39 8.17
CA PHE A 190 0.21 -3.32 8.83
C PHE A 190 -0.02 -2.15 7.86
N ASP A 191 -1.28 -1.76 7.71
CA ASP A 191 -1.72 -0.51 7.07
C ASP A 191 -2.10 0.46 8.19
N GLY A 192 -1.12 1.24 8.64
CA GLY A 192 -1.30 2.19 9.74
C GLY A 192 -2.29 3.32 9.44
N LYS A 193 -2.51 3.61 8.15
CA LYS A 193 -3.53 4.59 7.69
C LYS A 193 -4.93 3.99 7.69
N ASN A 194 -5.03 2.66 7.71
CA ASN A 194 -6.23 1.90 7.42
C ASN A 194 -6.96 2.40 6.17
N GLY A 195 -6.19 2.75 5.14
CA GLY A 195 -6.72 3.32 3.90
C GLY A 195 -7.41 2.27 3.02
N LYS A 196 -7.12 0.98 3.27
CA LYS A 196 -7.64 -0.16 2.50
C LYS A 196 -7.42 0.07 1.01
N ASN A 197 -6.17 0.27 0.60
CA ASN A 197 -5.82 0.63 -0.78
C ASN A 197 -5.62 -0.60 -1.68
N ALA A 198 -5.70 -0.39 -3.00
CA ALA A 198 -5.42 -1.43 -3.99
C ALA A 198 -3.93 -1.78 -4.13
N PHE A 199 -3.03 -0.92 -3.61
CA PHE A 199 -1.59 -1.07 -3.74
C PHE A 199 -0.91 -0.83 -2.40
N LEU A 200 0.10 -1.64 -2.08
CA LEU A 200 1.05 -1.32 -1.01
C LEU A 200 1.66 0.06 -1.24
N SER A 201 1.88 0.79 -0.16
CA SER A 201 2.39 2.14 -0.11
C SER A 201 3.57 2.22 0.86
N TYR A 202 4.39 3.26 0.73
CA TYR A 202 5.57 3.45 1.60
C TYR A 202 5.27 3.36 3.11
N PRO A 203 4.13 3.86 3.62
CA PRO A 203 3.77 3.74 5.04
C PRO A 203 3.37 2.34 5.51
N ASP A 204 3.10 1.40 4.60
CA ASP A 204 2.77 0.04 4.99
C ASP A 204 4.01 -0.64 5.57
N ARG A 205 3.84 -1.37 6.67
CA ARG A 205 4.93 -1.98 7.44
C ARG A 205 4.75 -3.48 7.46
N ILE A 206 5.84 -4.21 7.27
CA ILE A 206 5.81 -5.67 7.25
C ILE A 206 6.92 -6.20 8.12
N ILE A 207 6.56 -7.18 8.94
CA ILE A 207 7.47 -7.89 9.81
C ILE A 207 7.41 -9.35 9.44
N SER A 208 8.54 -9.87 9.01
CA SER A 208 8.70 -11.25 8.60
C SER A 208 9.53 -12.00 9.64
N TYR A 209 9.01 -13.11 10.14
CA TYR A 209 9.71 -13.98 11.07
C TYR A 209 9.82 -15.39 10.50
N ILE A 210 11.02 -15.99 10.56
CA ILE A 210 11.26 -17.37 10.15
C ILE A 210 11.60 -18.19 11.40
N PRO A 211 10.69 -19.02 11.93
CA PRO A 211 10.89 -19.75 13.19
C PRO A 211 12.13 -20.65 13.19
N ALA A 212 12.33 -21.47 12.16
CA ALA A 212 13.49 -22.36 12.06
C ALA A 212 14.86 -21.65 12.08
N LYS A 213 14.90 -20.36 11.70
CA LYS A 213 16.13 -19.55 11.65
C LYS A 213 16.21 -18.54 12.79
N ASP A 214 15.15 -18.44 13.60
CA ASP A 214 14.97 -17.39 14.60
C ASP A 214 15.25 -15.96 14.04
N SER A 215 14.89 -15.76 12.76
CA SER A 215 15.26 -14.56 12.00
C SER A 215 14.08 -13.62 11.90
N LEU A 216 14.29 -12.37 12.31
CA LEU A 216 13.31 -11.29 12.19
C LEU A 216 13.79 -10.29 11.14
N ASN A 217 12.92 -9.94 10.19
CA ASN A 217 13.16 -8.92 9.18
C ASN A 217 12.02 -7.91 9.19
N THR A 218 12.36 -6.64 9.04
CA THR A 218 11.40 -5.53 9.02
C THR A 218 11.53 -4.79 7.70
N ILE A 219 10.47 -4.78 6.91
CA ILE A 219 10.49 -4.22 5.57
C ILE A 219 9.32 -3.28 5.32
N HIS A 220 9.55 -2.37 4.39
CA HIS A 220 8.53 -1.57 3.73
C HIS A 220 8.83 -1.57 2.23
N TYR A 221 7.91 -1.06 1.42
CA TYR A 221 8.06 -1.11 -0.02
C TYR A 221 8.22 0.27 -0.65
N LYS A 222 9.17 0.36 -1.59
CA LYS A 222 9.09 1.33 -2.67
C LYS A 222 8.37 0.68 -3.85
N ARG A 223 7.55 1.46 -4.54
CA ARG A 223 6.79 1.03 -5.71
C ARG A 223 7.08 1.92 -6.91
N ASP A 224 7.12 1.32 -8.08
CA ASP A 224 7.27 1.99 -9.36
C ASP A 224 6.62 1.17 -10.47
N VAL A 225 6.30 1.83 -11.59
CA VAL A 225 5.86 1.16 -12.81
C VAL A 225 6.99 1.28 -13.84
N LYS A 226 7.51 0.13 -14.30
CA LYS A 226 8.56 0.07 -15.32
C LYS A 226 8.25 -1.06 -16.29
N GLU A 227 8.31 -0.76 -17.59
CA GLU A 227 8.07 -1.74 -18.67
C GLU A 227 6.72 -2.46 -18.47
N ASP A 228 5.66 -1.67 -18.26
CA ASP A 228 4.29 -2.18 -18.07
C ASP A 228 4.15 -3.19 -16.92
N THR A 229 5.04 -3.08 -15.93
CA THR A 229 5.04 -3.93 -14.74
C THR A 229 5.12 -3.06 -13.50
N LEU A 230 4.21 -3.29 -12.55
CA LEU A 230 4.29 -2.68 -11.23
C LEU A 230 5.26 -3.50 -10.38
N ARG A 231 6.34 -2.85 -9.94
CA ARG A 231 7.41 -3.46 -9.14
C ARG A 231 7.30 -3.00 -7.71
N TYR A 232 7.51 -3.94 -6.79
CA TYR A 232 7.68 -3.68 -5.37
C TYR A 232 9.13 -4.00 -5.03
N THR A 233 9.85 -2.99 -4.52
CA THR A 233 11.23 -3.13 -4.05
C THR A 233 11.24 -3.07 -2.54
N ASP A 234 11.64 -4.17 -1.92
CA ASP A 234 11.86 -4.27 -0.48
C ASP A 234 12.90 -3.23 -0.06
N LYS A 235 12.59 -2.53 1.03
CA LYS A 235 13.52 -1.66 1.73
C LYS A 235 13.54 -2.08 3.18
N LEU A 236 14.75 -2.16 3.74
CA LEU A 236 14.91 -2.39 5.17
C LEU A 236 14.35 -1.18 5.90
N TRP A 237 13.44 -1.44 6.82
CA TRP A 237 12.90 -0.43 7.69
C TRP A 237 13.75 -0.40 8.97
N GLN A 238 14.55 0.66 9.11
CA GLN A 238 15.27 0.93 10.37
C GLN A 238 14.23 1.09 11.48
N SER A 239 14.27 0.18 12.44
CA SER A 239 13.25 0.02 13.47
C SER A 239 13.89 -0.29 14.80
N GLU A 240 13.21 0.11 15.86
CA GLU A 240 13.52 -0.23 17.26
C GLU A 240 12.77 -1.51 17.70
N ILE A 241 12.28 -2.29 16.74
CA ILE A 241 11.58 -3.55 17.01
C ILE A 241 12.52 -4.51 17.73
N LYS A 242 12.04 -5.05 18.85
CA LYS A 242 12.76 -6.03 19.67
C LYS A 242 12.10 -7.39 19.57
N LYS A 243 12.91 -8.44 19.64
CA LYS A 243 12.47 -9.83 19.71
C LYS A 243 13.07 -10.47 20.95
N GLU A 244 12.23 -11.08 21.76
CA GLU A 244 12.63 -11.81 22.97
C GLU A 244 11.97 -13.18 23.00
N ILE A 245 12.67 -14.14 23.62
CA ILE A 245 12.21 -15.52 23.73
C ILE A 245 11.90 -15.80 25.19
N ILE A 246 10.63 -16.12 25.49
CA ILE A 246 10.13 -16.41 26.83
C ILE A 246 9.57 -17.83 26.83
N GLY A 247 10.36 -18.79 27.33
CA GLY A 247 9.98 -20.21 27.32
C GLY A 247 9.70 -20.72 25.90
N GLU A 248 8.46 -21.17 25.65
CA GLU A 248 7.99 -21.63 24.34
C GLU A 248 7.42 -20.52 23.45
N LYS A 249 7.48 -19.25 23.89
CA LYS A 249 6.94 -18.10 23.15
C LYS A 249 8.05 -17.21 22.63
N VAL A 250 7.79 -16.60 21.48
CA VAL A 250 8.57 -15.51 20.89
C VAL A 250 7.71 -14.26 20.97
N VAL A 251 8.21 -13.19 21.58
CA VAL A 251 7.54 -11.90 21.66
C VAL A 251 8.27 -10.89 20.80
N ILE A 252 7.56 -10.31 19.85
CA ILE A 252 8.04 -9.21 19.01
C ILE A 252 7.37 -7.93 19.49
N SER A 253 8.16 -6.98 19.97
CA SER A 253 7.72 -5.69 20.51
C SER A 253 7.97 -4.61 19.46
N MET A 254 6.91 -3.94 19.03
CA MET A 254 6.95 -2.92 17.99
C MET A 254 6.52 -1.57 18.55
N PRO A 255 7.41 -0.58 18.63
CA PRO A 255 7.01 0.76 19.04
C PRO A 255 5.97 1.36 18.09
N TRP A 256 5.02 2.10 18.63
CA TRP A 256 3.94 2.69 17.83
C TRP A 256 4.40 3.74 16.83
N ALA A 257 5.40 4.54 17.22
CA ALA A 257 6.05 5.53 16.35
C ALA A 257 6.64 4.87 15.09
N ASP A 258 7.14 3.66 15.27
CA ASP A 258 7.76 2.83 14.25
C ASP A 258 6.72 2.37 13.19
N ILE A 259 5.55 1.93 13.66
CA ILE A 259 4.42 1.55 12.79
C ILE A 259 3.74 2.80 12.18
N GLY A 260 3.95 3.98 12.77
CA GLY A 260 3.30 5.23 12.36
C GLY A 260 1.83 5.29 12.76
N VAL A 261 1.48 4.70 13.90
CA VAL A 261 0.11 4.64 14.43
C VAL A 261 0.09 5.28 15.82
N ILE A 262 -0.92 6.08 16.12
CA ILE A 262 -1.15 6.60 17.48
C ILE A 262 -2.11 5.63 18.19
N PRO A 263 -1.69 5.00 19.31
CA PRO A 263 -2.50 4.00 19.98
C PRO A 263 -3.56 4.64 20.88
N PHE A 264 -4.78 4.12 20.81
CA PHE A 264 -5.84 4.38 21.78
C PHE A 264 -6.82 3.21 21.78
N GLU A 265 -7.60 3.10 22.86
CA GLU A 265 -8.58 2.03 23.02
C GLU A 265 -9.59 2.01 21.88
N GLU A 266 -9.96 0.82 21.44
CA GLU A 266 -10.91 0.55 20.36
C GLU A 266 -10.46 1.03 18.96
N ARG A 267 -9.20 1.47 18.83
CA ARG A 267 -8.61 1.79 17.52
C ARG A 267 -8.55 0.55 16.63
N MET A 268 -8.84 0.77 15.36
CA MET A 268 -8.65 -0.20 14.28
C MET A 268 -7.38 0.13 13.49
N VAL A 269 -6.55 -0.87 13.26
CA VAL A 269 -5.35 -0.81 12.40
C VAL A 269 -5.52 -1.86 11.31
N GLY A 270 -5.26 -1.50 10.05
CA GLY A 270 -5.32 -2.50 8.98
C GLY A 270 -4.24 -3.55 9.21
N MET A 271 -4.59 -4.83 9.21
CA MET A 271 -3.63 -5.91 9.44
C MET A 271 -3.95 -7.16 8.64
N ALA A 272 -2.90 -7.81 8.14
CA ALA A 272 -2.98 -9.19 7.67
C ALA A 272 -1.76 -9.98 8.13
N VAL A 273 -1.92 -11.29 8.27
CA VAL A 273 -0.85 -12.23 8.62
C VAL A 273 -0.76 -13.28 7.52
N PHE A 274 0.43 -13.55 7.01
CA PHE A 274 0.66 -14.46 5.88
C PHE A 274 1.67 -15.52 6.29
N ALA A 275 1.35 -16.79 6.05
CA ALA A 275 2.34 -17.85 6.03
C ALA A 275 2.85 -18.01 4.59
N GLN A 276 4.15 -17.80 4.38
CA GLN A 276 4.80 -17.84 3.09
C GLN A 276 5.84 -18.96 3.01
N GLN A 277 5.87 -19.66 1.88
CA GLN A 277 6.86 -20.69 1.59
C GLN A 277 7.31 -20.56 0.13
N GLY A 278 8.62 -20.45 -0.09
CA GLY A 278 9.17 -20.21 -1.44
C GLY A 278 8.70 -18.89 -2.07
N GLY A 279 8.50 -17.85 -1.26
CA GLY A 279 8.05 -16.53 -1.72
C GLY A 279 6.57 -16.45 -2.11
N LYS A 280 5.78 -17.50 -1.88
CA LYS A 280 4.34 -17.55 -2.15
C LYS A 280 3.55 -17.65 -0.85
N THR A 281 2.48 -16.88 -0.73
CA THR A 281 1.48 -17.02 0.34
C THR A 281 0.79 -18.38 0.23
N LYS A 282 0.85 -19.17 1.30
CA LYS A 282 0.15 -20.46 1.44
C LYS A 282 -1.19 -20.29 2.14
N THR A 283 -1.18 -19.56 3.24
CA THR A 283 -2.39 -19.19 3.99
C THR A 283 -2.28 -17.75 4.45
N ALA A 284 -3.42 -17.14 4.74
CA ALA A 284 -3.49 -15.78 5.23
C ALA A 284 -4.62 -15.62 6.25
N ILE A 285 -4.44 -14.68 7.17
CA ILE A 285 -5.48 -14.12 8.02
C ILE A 285 -5.60 -12.63 7.68
N PRO A 286 -6.76 -12.15 7.24
CA PRO A 286 -7.95 -12.94 6.98
C PRO A 286 -7.82 -13.85 5.75
N GLN A 287 -8.71 -14.84 5.65
CA GLN A 287 -8.76 -15.73 4.49
C GLN A 287 -8.98 -14.90 3.22
N ASN A 288 -8.23 -15.20 2.16
CA ASN A 288 -8.19 -14.47 0.89
C ASN A 288 -7.51 -13.10 0.89
N ALA A 289 -6.89 -12.67 2.00
CA ALA A 289 -6.02 -11.50 1.97
C ALA A 289 -4.92 -11.67 0.92
N GLN A 290 -4.70 -10.64 0.12
CA GLN A 290 -3.63 -10.58 -0.86
C GLN A 290 -2.51 -9.71 -0.32
N PHE A 291 -1.30 -10.27 -0.33
CA PHE A 291 -0.13 -9.63 0.27
C PHE A 291 0.16 -8.22 -0.28
N TYR A 292 -0.06 -8.00 -1.58
CA TYR A 292 0.21 -6.70 -2.22
C TYR A 292 -1.01 -5.75 -2.26
N ILE A 293 -2.13 -6.11 -1.62
CA ILE A 293 -3.38 -5.35 -1.67
C ILE A 293 -3.91 -5.07 -0.26
N PRO A 294 -3.48 -3.95 0.37
CA PRO A 294 -3.89 -3.56 1.73
C PRO A 294 -5.38 -3.58 1.99
N GLY A 295 -6.20 -3.25 0.99
CA GLY A 295 -7.64 -3.24 1.18
C GLY A 295 -8.33 -4.60 1.17
N THR A 296 -7.56 -5.68 0.99
CA THR A 296 -8.00 -7.05 1.32
C THR A 296 -7.57 -7.48 2.72
N TRP A 297 -6.82 -6.65 3.44
CA TRP A 297 -6.39 -6.93 4.81
C TRP A 297 -7.52 -6.67 5.79
N GLY A 298 -7.55 -7.48 6.85
CA GLY A 298 -8.51 -7.33 7.93
C GLY A 298 -8.16 -6.17 8.85
N ASP A 299 -8.75 -6.18 10.03
CA ASP A 299 -8.47 -5.18 11.05
C ASP A 299 -7.92 -5.83 12.31
N LEU A 300 -7.01 -5.12 12.95
CA LEU A 300 -6.54 -5.32 14.31
C LEU A 300 -7.25 -4.30 15.21
N PHE A 301 -8.02 -4.80 16.16
CA PHE A 301 -8.73 -3.99 17.15
C PHE A 301 -7.97 -3.94 18.46
N LEU A 302 -7.65 -2.73 18.91
CA LEU A 302 -6.98 -2.49 20.19
C LEU A 302 -8.02 -2.57 21.32
N GLN A 303 -8.07 -3.68 22.04
CA GLN A 303 -9.07 -3.85 23.12
C GLN A 303 -8.83 -2.87 24.27
N LYS A 304 -9.90 -2.54 24.98
CA LYS A 304 -9.85 -1.84 26.27
C LYS A 304 -9.07 -2.64 27.31
#